data_AF-A0A2V6MLF2-F1
#
_entry.id   AF-A0A2V6MLF2-F1
#
_cell.length_a   1.000
_cell.length_b   1.000
_cell.length_c   1.000
_cell.angle_alpha   90.00
_cell.angle_beta   90.00
_cell.angle_gamma   90.00
#
_symmetry.space_group_name_H-M   'P 1'
#
loop_
_entity.id
_entity.type
_entity.pdbx_description
1 polymer ?
#
loop_
_entity_poly.entity_id
_entity_poly.type
_entity_poly.pdbx_seq_one_letter_code
_entity_poly.pdbx_strand_id
1 'polypeptide(L)' 'MLNFAVDSKILAPHVPAGTELDFHNDKTYLSVVGLLYHAKSRRAL' A
#
# COMPACT_ATOMS: atom_id res chain seq x y z
N MET A 1 7.91 6.88 2.48
CA MET A 1 6.62 6.20 2.77
C MET A 1 5.93 7.02 3.85
N LEU A 2 4.70 7.44 3.59
CA LEU A 2 3.93 8.27 4.52
C LEU A 2 2.65 7.52 4.88
N ASN A 3 2.47 7.21 6.17
CA ASN A 3 1.37 6.38 6.66
C ASN A 3 0.41 7.22 7.50
N PHE A 4 -0.88 7.14 7.19
CA PHE A 4 -1.93 7.85 7.90
C PHE A 4 -2.84 6.84 8.57
N ALA A 5 -3.01 6.97 9.89
CA ALA A 5 -4.02 6.18 10.60
C ALA A 5 -5.40 6.56 10.07
N VAL A 6 -6.21 5.55 9.77
CA VAL A 6 -7.56 5.71 9.20
C VAL A 6 -8.52 4.76 9.89
N ASP A 7 -9.79 5.15 10.02
CA ASP A 7 -10.84 4.27 10.52
C ASP A 7 -11.01 3.07 9.56
N SER A 8 -10.96 1.86 10.11
CA SER A 8 -11.06 0.62 9.33
C SER A 8 -12.38 0.49 8.58
N LYS A 9 -13.45 1.15 9.05
CA LYS A 9 -14.76 1.17 8.37
C LYS A 9 -14.70 1.85 7.00
N ILE A 10 -13.76 2.78 6.81
CA ILE A 10 -13.53 3.43 5.51
C ILE A 10 -12.87 2.44 4.54
N LEU A 11 -12.02 1.55 5.04
CA LEU A 11 -11.31 0.56 4.22
C LEU A 11 -12.14 -0.70 3.94
N ALA A 12 -13.06 -1.06 4.84
CA ALA A 12 -13.83 -2.31 4.78
C ALA A 12 -14.50 -2.61 3.42
N PRO A 13 -15.10 -1.63 2.70
CA PRO A 13 -15.70 -1.88 1.39
C PRO A 13 -14.69 -2.21 0.27
N HIS A 14 -13.40 -1.95 0.50
CA HIS A 14 -12.34 -2.13 -0.49
C HIS A 14 -11.54 -3.42 -0.30
N VAL A 15 -11.87 -4.22 0.73
CA VAL A 15 -11.20 -5.49 1.01
C VAL A 15 -11.64 -6.54 -0.02
N PRO A 16 -10.71 -7.12 -0.80
CA PRO A 16 -11.04 -8.18 -1.74
C PRO A 16 -11.64 -9.41 -1.06
N ALA A 17 -12.52 -10.13 -1.77
CA ALA A 17 -13.08 -11.38 -1.29
C ALA A 17 -11.98 -12.41 -0.96
N GLY A 18 -12.08 -13.05 0.21
CA GLY A 18 -11.09 -14.02 0.68
C GLY A 18 -9.84 -13.40 1.32
N THR A 19 -9.85 -12.09 1.59
CA THR A 19 -8.79 -11.39 2.34
C THR A 19 -9.38 -10.63 3.54
N GLU A 20 -8.52 -10.16 4.44
CA GLU A 20 -8.89 -9.39 5.63
C GLU A 20 -8.04 -8.14 5.78
N LEU A 21 -8.52 -7.16 6.56
CA LEU A 21 -7.71 -5.99 6.93
C LEU A 21 -6.66 -6.39 7.97
N ASP A 22 -5.43 -5.91 7.77
CA ASP A 22 -4.37 -6.02 8.75
C ASP A 22 -4.42 -4.87 9.76
N PHE A 23 -4.03 -5.17 11.00
CA PHE A 23 -3.94 -4.17 12.07
C PHE A 23 -2.52 -4.11 12.60
N HIS A 24 -2.01 -2.88 12.73
CA HIS A 24 -0.73 -2.62 13.38
C HIS A 24 -0.95 -1.67 14.55
N ASN A 25 -0.67 -2.12 15.77
CA ASN A 25 -0.98 -1.39 17.01
C ASN A 25 -2.45 -0.93 17.06
N ASP A 26 -3.36 -1.85 16.78
CA ASP A 26 -4.82 -1.63 16.77
C ASP A 26 -5.30 -0.57 15.77
N LYS A 27 -4.48 -0.25 14.76
CA LYS A 27 -4.77 0.76 13.73
C LYS A 27 -4.62 0.18 12.34
N THR A 28 -5.46 0.66 11.43
CA THR A 28 -5.29 0.50 9.99
C THR A 28 -4.67 1.75 9.39
N TYR A 29 -3.91 1.59 8.30
CA TYR A 29 -3.17 2.69 7.69
C TYR A 29 -3.41 2.81 6.19
N LEU A 30 -3.57 4.04 5.73
CA LEU A 30 -3.45 4.38 4.32
C LEU A 30 -2.04 4.91 4.07
N SER A 31 -1.33 4.32 3.10
CA SER A 31 0.07 4.62 2.84
C SER A 31 0.27 5.26 1.47
N VAL A 32 1.01 6.38 1.42
CA VAL A 32 1.49 6.97 0.17
C VAL A 32 2.95 6.55 -0.04
N VAL A 33 3.19 5.86 -1.16
CA VAL A 33 4.50 5.34 -1.54
C VAL A 33 4.91 5.90 -2.91
N GLY A 34 6.12 6.44 -2.98
CA GLY A 34 6.77 6.77 -4.25
C GLY A 34 7.69 5.63 -4.65
N LEU A 35 7.47 5.04 -5.82
CA LEU A 35 8.30 3.98 -6.39
C LEU A 35 9.04 4.54 -7.62
N LEU A 36 10.36 4.46 -7.61
CA LEU A 36 11.20 4.83 -8.76
C LEU A 36 11.61 3.57 -9.51
N TYR A 37 11.28 3.52 -10.80
CA TYR A 37 11.68 2.44 -11.70
C TYR A 37 12.76 2.95 -12.65
N HIS A 38 13.94 2.31 -12.65
CA HIS A 38 15.01 2.61 -13.61
C HIS A 38 15.04 1.56 -14.72
N ALA A 39 14.92 2.00 -15.97
CA ALA A 39 15.26 1.16 -17.12
C ALA A 39 16.78 0.99 -17.17
N LYS A 40 17.28 -0.26 -17.16
CA LYS A 40 18.68 -0.49 -17.55
C LYS A 40 18.84 -0.04 -19.00
N SER A 41 19.83 0.81 -19.25
CA SER A 41 20.30 1.10 -20.62
C SER A 41 20.64 -0.24 -21.28
N ARG A 42 19.99 -0.56 -22.40
CA ARG A 42 20.48 -1.63 -23.27
C ARG A 42 21.79 -1.11 -23.83
N ARG A 43 22.94 -1.65 -23.38
CA ARG A 43 24.16 -1.57 -24.18
C ARG A 43 23.86 -2.36 -25.46
N ALA A 44 23.73 -1.65 -26.57
CA ALA A 44 23.85 -2.25 -27.89
C ALA A 44 25.27 -2.84 -27.97
N LEU A 45 25.33 -4.15 -28.21
CA LEU A 45 26.53 -4.85 -28.68
C LEU A 45 26.77 -4.47 -30.14
#